data_AF-B5I2R3-F1
#
_entry.id   AF-B5I2R3-F1
#
_cell.length_a   1.000
_cell.length_b   1.000
_cell.length_c   1.000
_cell.angle_alpha   90.00
_cell.angle_beta   90.00
_cell.angle_gamma   90.00
#
_symmetry.space_group_name_H-M   'P 1'
#
loop_
_entity.id
_entity.type
_entity.pdbx_description
1 polymer ?
#
loop_
_entity_poly.entity_id
_entity_poly.type
_entity_poly.pdbx_seq_one_letter_code
_entity_poly.pdbx_strand_id
1 'polypeptide(L)' 'MLRRGSEGAEVVELELRLTQVGLYSRKAAGHYDEGVEDAVAAYQWQRGVQVAEHGVYDLVTRERLESETSQP' A
#
# COMPACT_ATOMS: atom_id res chain seq x y z
N MET A 1 6.83 -4.82 -7.21
CA MET A 1 7.22 -3.79 -6.22
C MET A 1 6.68 -2.48 -6.71
N LEU A 2 5.87 -1.79 -5.91
CA LEU A 2 5.35 -0.46 -6.21
C LEU A 2 6.01 0.55 -5.27
N ARG A 3 6.26 1.75 -5.78
CA ARG A 3 6.89 2.88 -5.07
C ARG A 3 6.46 4.19 -5.72
N ARG A 4 6.83 5.33 -5.12
CA ARG A 4 6.54 6.66 -5.67
C ARG A 4 6.81 6.73 -7.19
N GLY A 5 5.80 7.16 -7.95
CA GLY A 5 5.82 7.22 -9.41
C GLY A 5 5.39 5.94 -10.14
N SER A 6 5.05 4.86 -9.42
CA SER A 6 4.38 3.69 -10.03
C SER A 6 2.94 4.03 -10.36
N GLU A 7 2.40 3.45 -11.43
CA GLU A 7 1.04 3.72 -11.88
C GLU A 7 0.34 2.46 -12.40
N GLY A 8 -0.99 2.47 -12.42
CA GLY A 8 -1.82 1.44 -13.05
C GLY A 8 -2.65 0.61 -12.07
N ALA A 9 -3.21 -0.50 -12.59
CA ALA A 9 -4.21 -1.30 -11.86
C ALA A 9 -3.68 -1.89 -10.55
N GLU A 10 -2.39 -2.25 -10.47
CA GLU A 10 -1.81 -2.75 -9.22
C GLU A 10 -1.76 -1.67 -8.12
N VAL A 11 -1.62 -0.39 -8.51
CA VAL A 11 -1.67 0.73 -7.55
C VAL A 11 -3.11 0.96 -7.10
N VAL A 12 -4.09 0.85 -8.01
CA VAL A 12 -5.52 0.92 -7.64
C VAL A 12 -5.86 -0.15 -6.61
N GLU A 13 -5.44 -1.39 -6.84
CA GLU A 13 -5.66 -2.48 -5.89
C GLU A 13 -5.02 -2.18 -4.53
N LEU A 14 -3.78 -1.71 -4.52
CA LEU A 14 -3.09 -1.30 -3.29
C LEU A 14 -3.87 -0.22 -2.54
N GLU A 15 -4.27 0.86 -3.22
CA GLU A 15 -5.05 1.96 -2.64
C GLU A 15 -6.34 1.45 -2.00
N LEU A 16 -7.07 0.58 -2.70
CA LEU A 16 -8.32 -0.02 -2.20
C LEU A 16 -8.09 -0.91 -0.97
N ARG A 17 -7.01 -1.69 -0.95
CA ARG A 17 -6.65 -2.51 0.23
C ARG A 17 -6.22 -1.64 1.41
N LEU A 18 -5.46 -0.58 1.19
CA LEU A 18 -5.11 0.39 2.23
C LEU A 18 -6.35 1.09 2.80
N THR A 19 -7.38 1.32 1.98
CA THR A 19 -8.69 1.80 2.46
C THR A 19 -9.39 0.79 3.35
N GLN A 20 -9.36 -0.51 3.03
CA GLN A 20 -9.97 -1.56 3.88
C GLN A 20 -9.36 -1.60 5.29
N VAL A 21 -8.05 -1.35 5.42
CA VAL A 21 -7.37 -1.28 6.72
C VAL A 21 -7.38 0.13 7.34
N GLY A 22 -8.09 1.07 6.74
CA GLY A 22 -8.29 2.42 7.27
C GLY A 22 -7.09 3.37 7.15
N LEU A 23 -6.13 3.06 6.28
CA LEU A 23 -4.89 3.82 6.10
C LEU A 23 -4.87 4.68 4.85
N TYR A 24 -5.86 4.55 3.97
CA TYR A 24 -6.02 5.42 2.80
C TYR A 24 -7.48 5.83 2.62
N SER A 25 -7.74 7.14 2.57
CA SER A 25 -9.10 7.70 2.54
C SER A 25 -9.44 8.43 1.23
N ARG A 26 -8.48 8.55 0.32
CA ARG A 26 -8.69 9.18 -0.98
C ARG A 26 -9.27 8.17 -1.98
N LYS A 27 -9.88 8.68 -3.04
CA LYS A 27 -10.35 7.85 -4.15
C LYS A 27 -9.15 7.20 -4.83
N ALA A 28 -9.19 5.88 -5.01
CA ALA A 28 -8.17 5.17 -5.77
C ALA A 28 -8.10 5.73 -7.20
N ALA A 29 -6.90 6.14 -7.60
CA ALA A 29 -6.62 6.78 -8.88
C ALA A 29 -5.54 6.04 -9.67
N GLY A 30 -4.87 5.06 -9.06
CA GLY A 30 -3.83 4.28 -9.70
C GLY A 30 -2.51 5.04 -9.85
N HIS A 31 -2.26 6.05 -9.02
CA HIS A 31 -1.02 6.80 -8.97
C HIS A 31 -0.38 6.65 -7.60
N TYR A 32 0.83 6.10 -7.56
CA TYR A 32 1.56 5.93 -6.31
C TYR A 32 2.24 7.25 -5.98
N ASP A 33 1.47 8.17 -5.41
CA ASP A 33 1.93 9.48 -4.98
C ASP A 33 2.48 9.44 -3.54
N GLU A 34 2.80 10.61 -2.99
CA GLU A 34 3.24 10.75 -1.59
C GLU A 34 2.20 10.23 -0.60
N GLY A 35 0.90 10.37 -0.88
CA GLY A 35 -0.16 9.89 -0.01
C GLY A 35 -0.24 8.36 0.04
N VAL A 36 -0.02 7.69 -1.09
CA VAL A 36 0.06 6.21 -1.13
C VAL A 36 1.32 5.72 -0.41
N GLU A 37 2.45 6.40 -0.61
CA GLU A 37 3.70 6.07 0.08
C GLU A 37 3.57 6.21 1.60
N ASP A 38 3.01 7.31 2.08
CA ASP A 38 2.76 7.54 3.50
C ASP A 38 1.84 6.47 4.09
N ALA A 39 0.78 6.08 3.36
CA ALA A 39 -0.13 5.03 3.78
C ALA A 39 0.56 3.65 3.88
N VAL A 40 1.44 3.32 2.93
CA VAL A 40 2.24 2.09 2.97
C VAL A 40 3.26 2.12 4.11
N ALA A 41 3.96 3.23 4.30
CA ALA A 41 4.91 3.38 5.40
C ALA A 41 4.21 3.25 6.76
N ALA A 42 3.03 3.87 6.92
CA ALA A 42 2.21 3.75 8.11
C ALA A 42 1.75 2.31 8.34
N TYR A 43 1.32 1.61 7.29
CA TYR A 43 0.95 0.20 7.37
C TYR A 43 2.10 -0.68 7.87
N GLN A 44 3.28 -0.54 7.24
CA GLN A 44 4.49 -1.29 7.60
C GLN A 44 4.87 -1.03 9.06
N TRP A 45 4.85 0.23 9.49
CA TRP A 45 5.13 0.61 10.88
C TRP A 45 4.11 -0.02 11.86
N GLN A 46 2.82 0.13 11.61
CA GLN A 46 1.76 -0.36 12.50
C GLN A 46 1.72 -1.89 12.61
N ARG A 47 2.17 -2.62 11.58
CA ARG A 47 2.22 -4.09 11.57
C ARG A 47 3.60 -4.66 11.90
N GLY A 48 4.59 -3.80 12.11
CA GLY A 48 5.97 -4.23 12.36
C GLY A 48 6.57 -5.02 11.19
N VAL A 49 6.21 -4.66 9.96
CA VAL A 49 6.76 -5.29 8.75
C VAL A 49 8.21 -4.85 8.60
N GLN A 50 9.13 -5.81 8.61
CA GLN A 50 10.55 -5.56 8.39
C GLN A 50 10.79 -5.35 6.89
N VAL A 51 11.19 -4.15 6.51
CA VAL A 51 11.44 -3.75 5.12
C VAL A 51 12.79 -3.07 5.00
N ALA A 52 13.37 -3.12 3.79
CA ALA A 52 14.60 -2.40 3.49
C ALA A 52 14.37 -0.88 3.37
N GLU A 53 13.20 -0.49 2.90
CA GLU A 53 12.80 0.90 2.67
C GLU A 53 11.31 1.05 2.99
N HIS A 54 10.97 2.03 3.84
CA HIS A 54 9.58 2.31 4.19
C HIS A 54 8.85 2.98 3.02
N GLY A 55 7.54 2.75 2.92
CA GLY A 55 6.72 3.33 1.88
C GLY A 55 6.82 2.61 0.53
N VAL A 56 7.60 1.53 0.45
CA VAL A 56 7.67 0.65 -0.71
C VAL A 56 6.74 -0.55 -0.55
N TYR A 57 5.83 -0.77 -1.50
CA TYR A 57 5.00 -1.97 -1.55
C TYR A 57 5.75 -3.13 -2.23
N ASP A 58 6.64 -3.76 -1.46
CA ASP A 58 7.40 -4.96 -1.83
C ASP A 58 6.61 -6.26 -1.60
N LEU A 59 7.23 -7.41 -1.84
CA LEU A 59 6.57 -8.72 -1.70
C LEU A 59 6.12 -8.98 -0.25
N VAL A 60 6.96 -8.67 0.73
CA VAL A 60 6.65 -8.90 2.16
C VAL A 60 5.47 -8.04 2.59
N THR A 61 5.47 -6.77 2.20
CA THR A 61 4.36 -5.85 2.49
C THR A 61 3.09 -6.28 1.77
N ARG A 62 3.21 -6.75 0.51
CA ARG A 62 2.10 -7.26 -0.29
C ARG A 62 1.43 -8.46 0.36
N GLU A 63 2.19 -9.50 0.66
CA GLU A 63 1.67 -10.72 1.29
C GLU A 63 0.95 -10.41 2.60
N ARG A 64 1.52 -9.51 3.42
CA ARG A 64 0.90 -9.13 4.69
C ARG A 64 -0.40 -8.35 4.48
N LEU A 65 -0.42 -7.35 3.60
CA LEU A 65 -1.62 -6.55 3.35
C LEU A 65 -2.74 -7.38 2.73
N GLU A 66 -2.40 -8.25 1.78
CA GLU A 66 -3.36 -9.13 1.12
C GLU A 66 -3.93 -10.18 2.08
N SER A 67 -3.18 -10.63 3.09
CA SER A 67 -3.70 -11.55 4.11
C SER A 67 -4.72 -10.92 5.07
N GLU A 68 -4.71 -9.60 5.21
CA GLU A 68 -5.61 -8.84 6.10
C GLU A 68 -6.80 -8.22 5.34
N THR A 69 -6.83 -8.31 4.00
CA THR A 69 -7.82 -7.64 3.14
C THR A 69 -8.43 -8.60 2.14
N SER A 70 -9.64 -8.30 1.67
CA SER A 70 -10.24 -9.04 0.56
C SER A 70 -9.77 -8.48 -0.77
N GLN A 71 -9.75 -9.31 -1.82
CA GLN A 71 -9.49 -8.82 -3.16
C GLN A 71 -10.56 -7.78 -3.55
N PRO A 72 -10.17 -6.54 -3.90
CA PRO A 72 -11.10 -5.47 -4.26
C PRO A 72 -11.87 -5.74 -5.56
#